data_AF-A0A7C6ZIR5-F1
#
_entry.id   AF-A0A7C6ZIR5-F1
#
_cell.length_a   1.000
_cell.length_b   1.000
_cell.length_c   1.000
_cell.angle_alpha   90.00
_cell.angle_beta   90.00
_cell.angle_gamma   90.00
#
_symmetry.space_group_name_H-M   'P 1'
#
loop_
_entity.id
_entity.type
_entity.pdbx_description
1 polymer ?
#
loop_
_entity_poly.entity_id
_entity_poly.type
_entity_poly.pdbx_seq_one_letter_code
_entity_poly.pdbx_strand_id
1 'polypeptide(L)'
;MLRTNWHGMEFYLDEPGLKTHSLKPIQLVDREAYGEALNGVSFPLHWLTEYRICILPYRLFDYPDTLALTLDANATYVFATTWQLTPRMVHRLAVHELGHVVDFRLMNEKRWAEYRKIRGLTDTMKYRDTSPYHKDRPREVFAEDFRLLFGAELAAKNPHENFGLANPKEVPGLKDFFLSLVPNIITLSDETTRANPEQSDPVQGKTRL
;
A
#
# COMPACT_ATOMS: atom_id res chain seq x y z
N MET A 1 -3.63 13.47 -7.42
CA MET A 1 -2.69 14.55 -7.82
C MET A 1 -1.70 14.72 -6.67
N LEU A 2 -0.45 14.28 -6.82
CA LEU A 2 0.57 14.33 -5.77
C LEU A 2 1.04 15.78 -5.56
N ARG A 3 1.01 16.29 -4.32
CA ARG A 3 1.52 17.63 -3.97
C ARG A 3 2.88 17.49 -3.26
N THR A 4 3.83 18.37 -3.56
CA THR A 4 5.19 18.37 -2.99
C THR A 4 5.38 19.53 -2.03
N ASN A 5 5.65 19.25 -0.76
CA ASN A 5 6.24 20.19 0.19
C ASN A 5 7.48 19.52 0.80
N TRP A 6 8.65 20.18 0.74
CA TRP A 6 9.91 19.68 1.28
C TRP A 6 10.43 20.63 2.36
N HIS A 7 10.77 20.08 3.52
CA HIS A 7 11.46 20.78 4.61
C HIS A 7 12.50 19.80 5.17
N GLY A 8 13.73 19.83 4.65
CA GLY A 8 14.84 19.02 5.14
C GLY A 8 16.10 19.86 5.30
N MET A 9 16.93 19.51 6.28
CA MET A 9 18.25 20.10 6.52
C MET A 9 19.26 18.96 6.62
N GLU A 10 20.39 19.08 5.93
CA GLU A 10 21.51 18.14 6.05
C GLU A 10 22.35 18.48 7.29
N PHE A 11 22.77 17.47 8.06
CA PHE A 11 23.86 17.62 9.01
C PHE A 11 24.64 16.31 9.13
N TYR A 12 25.95 16.43 9.33
CA TYR A 12 26.87 15.33 9.60
C TYR A 12 27.21 15.36 11.09
N LEU A 13 27.01 14.24 11.79
CA LEU A 13 27.67 14.01 13.07
C LEU A 13 29.02 13.35 12.76
N ASP A 14 30.03 14.18 12.53
CA ASP A 14 31.42 13.71 12.45
C ASP A 14 31.84 13.30 13.87
N GLU A 15 31.81 12.00 14.18
CA GLU A 15 32.51 11.50 15.36
C GLU A 15 34.01 11.46 15.06
N PRO A 16 34.86 12.16 15.83
CA PRO A 16 36.30 12.11 15.64
C PRO A 16 36.81 10.68 15.84
N GLY A 17 37.19 10.00 14.75
CA GLY A 17 37.80 8.66 14.82
C GLY A 17 37.21 7.62 13.86
N LEU A 18 36.09 7.90 13.18
CA LEU A 18 35.59 7.03 12.12
C LEU A 18 36.48 7.15 10.88
N LYS A 19 37.15 6.05 10.52
CA LYS A 19 37.91 5.98 9.27
C LYS A 19 36.96 6.31 8.11
N THR A 20 37.26 7.38 7.39
CA THR A 20 36.59 7.73 6.14
C THR A 20 36.90 6.65 5.10
N HIS A 21 36.14 5.56 5.12
CA HIS A 21 36.05 4.68 3.97
C HIS A 21 35.58 5.53 2.80
N SER A 22 36.20 5.36 1.62
CA SER A 22 35.74 5.97 0.37
C SER A 22 34.22 5.82 0.26
N LEU A 23 33.49 6.91 0.48
CA LEU A 23 32.03 6.89 0.47
C LEU A 23 31.62 6.78 -1.00
N LYS A 24 31.02 5.65 -1.36
CA LYS A 24 30.39 5.50 -2.67
C LYS A 24 29.35 6.61 -2.85
N PRO A 25 29.23 7.21 -4.05
CA PRO A 25 28.19 8.18 -4.33
C PRO A 25 26.81 7.62 -4.00
N ILE A 26 26.02 8.41 -3.26
CA ILE A 26 24.64 8.08 -2.94
C ILE A 26 23.80 8.17 -4.22
N GLN A 27 22.91 7.20 -4.41
CA GLN A 27 21.96 7.13 -5.51
C GLN A 27 20.55 7.27 -4.94
N LEU A 28 19.82 8.30 -5.37
CA LEU A 28 18.43 8.48 -4.98
C LEU A 28 17.54 7.46 -5.69
N VAL A 29 16.44 7.09 -5.03
CA VAL A 29 15.38 6.33 -5.69
C VAL A 29 14.71 7.21 -6.74
N ASP A 30 14.52 6.65 -7.93
CA ASP A 30 13.85 7.32 -9.04
C ASP A 30 12.40 7.63 -8.67
N ARG A 31 12.11 8.92 -8.49
CA ARG A 31 10.80 9.41 -8.08
C ARG A 31 9.74 9.21 -9.15
N GLU A 32 10.10 9.33 -10.43
CA GLU A 32 9.15 9.19 -11.53
C GLU A 32 8.72 7.72 -11.63
N ALA A 33 9.68 6.80 -11.65
CA ALA A 33 9.39 5.36 -11.63
C ALA A 33 8.60 4.94 -10.37
N TYR A 34 8.89 5.52 -9.21
CA TYR A 34 8.10 5.27 -7.99
C TYR A 34 6.65 5.73 -8.15
N GLY A 35 6.43 6.91 -8.74
CA GLY A 35 5.10 7.44 -9.03
C GLY A 35 4.34 6.60 -10.07
N GLU A 36 5.00 6.17 -11.14
CA GLU A 36 4.44 5.27 -12.16
C GLU A 36 3.97 3.95 -11.56
N ALA A 37 4.78 3.36 -10.68
CA ALA A 37 4.43 2.12 -9.99
C ALA A 37 3.13 2.23 -9.20
N LEU A 38 2.96 3.34 -8.45
CA LEU A 38 1.76 3.60 -7.66
C LEU A 38 0.53 3.90 -8.53
N ASN A 39 0.71 4.65 -9.63
CA ASN A 39 -0.36 4.93 -10.58
C ASN A 39 -0.86 3.65 -11.27
N GLY A 40 -0.01 2.63 -11.42
CA GLY A 40 -0.36 1.33 -11.99
C GLY A 40 -1.08 0.38 -11.03
N VAL A 41 -1.30 0.77 -9.78
CA VAL A 41 -1.97 -0.09 -8.79
C VAL A 41 -3.47 -0.19 -9.08
N SER A 42 -3.96 -1.41 -9.18
CA SER A 42 -5.38 -1.71 -9.47
C SER A 42 -6.30 -1.75 -8.23
N PHE A 43 -5.73 -1.65 -7.03
CA PHE A 43 -6.50 -1.55 -5.79
C PHE A 43 -7.21 -0.20 -5.69
N PRO A 44 -8.44 -0.12 -5.14
CA PRO A 44 -9.19 1.14 -5.01
C PRO A 44 -8.61 2.09 -3.95
N LEU A 45 -7.50 2.77 -4.26
CA LEU A 45 -6.73 3.61 -3.33
C LEU A 45 -7.42 4.89 -2.85
N HIS A 46 -8.53 5.30 -3.48
CA HIS A 46 -9.25 6.52 -3.07
C HIS A 46 -9.75 6.48 -1.62
N TRP A 47 -9.90 5.28 -1.04
CA TRP A 47 -10.26 5.08 0.37
C TRP A 47 -9.13 5.37 1.37
N LEU A 48 -7.87 5.49 0.91
CA LEU A 48 -6.74 5.75 1.80
C LEU A 48 -6.59 7.24 2.18
N THR A 49 -7.37 8.15 1.56
CA THR A 49 -7.42 9.62 1.76
C THR A 49 -6.10 10.35 1.53
N GLU A 50 -5.07 10.09 2.34
CA GLU A 50 -3.72 10.62 2.23
C GLU A 50 -2.67 9.54 2.50
N TYR A 51 -1.72 9.44 1.57
CA TYR A 51 -0.50 8.63 1.68
C TYR A 51 0.70 9.51 1.30
N ARG A 52 1.69 9.60 2.18
CA ARG A 52 2.88 10.46 2.04
C ARG A 52 4.11 9.62 1.74
N ILE A 53 4.91 10.09 0.79
CA ILE A 53 6.16 9.44 0.41
C ILE A 53 7.27 10.49 0.55
N CYS A 54 8.27 10.16 1.37
CA CYS A 54 9.44 10.99 1.61
C CYS A 54 10.66 10.27 1.04
N ILE A 55 11.19 10.72 -0.10
CA ILE A 55 12.45 10.22 -0.66
C ILE A 55 13.59 11.01 -0.01
N LEU A 56 14.49 10.30 0.65
CA LEU A 56 15.52 10.85 1.53
C LEU A 56 16.90 10.70 0.89
N PRO A 57 17.78 11.71 0.97
CA PRO A 57 19.11 11.66 0.38
C PRO A 57 20.15 10.91 1.23
N TYR A 58 19.71 10.04 2.13
CA TYR A 58 20.57 9.31 3.05
C TYR A 58 20.17 7.84 3.13
N ARG A 59 21.14 7.01 3.54
CA ARG A 59 21.00 5.57 3.78
C ARG A 59 21.12 5.27 5.27
N LEU A 60 20.54 4.16 5.71
CA LEU A 60 20.75 3.67 7.07
C LEU A 60 22.14 3.01 7.17
N PHE A 61 22.88 3.33 8.22
CA PHE A 61 24.25 2.82 8.42
C PHE A 61 24.25 1.36 8.92
N ASP A 62 23.51 1.09 10.00
CA ASP A 62 23.43 -0.24 10.62
C ASP A 62 22.49 -1.20 9.86
N TYR A 63 21.67 -0.67 8.94
CA TYR A 63 20.71 -1.42 8.14
C TYR A 63 20.83 -1.04 6.65
N PRO A 64 21.99 -1.28 6.02
CA PRO A 64 22.29 -0.77 4.68
C PRO A 64 21.41 -1.35 3.56
N ASP A 65 20.73 -2.47 3.84
CA ASP A 65 19.82 -3.14 2.90
C ASP A 65 18.37 -2.65 3.02
N THR A 66 18.04 -1.83 4.03
CA THR A 66 16.70 -1.26 4.20
C THR A 66 16.50 -0.11 3.21
N LEU A 67 15.64 -0.32 2.23
CA LEU A 67 15.34 0.66 1.17
C LEU A 67 14.18 1.59 1.53
N ALA A 68 13.25 1.14 2.37
CA ALA A 68 12.16 1.97 2.83
C ALA A 68 11.64 1.53 4.21
N LEU A 69 10.92 2.43 4.87
CA LEU A 69 10.17 2.18 6.08
C LEU A 69 8.80 2.85 5.99
N THR A 70 7.74 2.06 6.10
CA THR A 70 6.37 2.55 6.21
C THR A 70 5.96 2.61 7.69
N LEU A 71 5.48 3.78 8.12
CA LEU A 71 5.01 4.03 9.48
C LEU A 71 3.47 4.11 9.54
N ASP A 72 2.92 3.86 10.72
CA ASP A 72 1.48 3.94 11.04
C ASP A 72 0.86 5.33 10.77
N ALA A 73 1.69 6.37 10.71
CA ALA A 73 1.32 7.73 10.31
C ALA A 73 1.08 7.93 8.79
N ASN A 74 0.97 6.86 8.00
CA ASN A 74 0.70 6.90 6.55
C ASN A 74 1.79 7.58 5.74
N ALA A 75 3.02 7.40 6.21
CA ALA A 75 4.21 7.90 5.57
C ALA A 75 5.15 6.75 5.30
N THR A 76 5.67 6.71 4.07
CA THR A 76 6.77 5.85 3.68
C THR A 76 8.00 6.71 3.47
N TYR A 77 9.07 6.37 4.18
CA TYR A 77 10.38 6.97 4.05
C TYR A 77 11.23 6.06 3.18
N VAL A 78 11.65 6.56 2.02
CA VAL A 78 12.45 5.83 1.04
C VAL A 78 13.87 6.34 1.11
N PHE A 79 14.80 5.45 1.43
CA PHE A 79 16.21 5.78 1.63
C PHE A 79 16.98 5.69 0.32
N ALA A 80 18.04 6.50 0.23
CA ALA A 80 18.98 6.41 -0.87
C ALA A 80 19.89 5.18 -0.71
N THR A 81 20.49 4.75 -1.81
CA THR A 81 21.36 3.57 -1.87
C THR A 81 22.77 3.96 -2.31
N THR A 82 23.70 3.00 -2.37
CA THR A 82 25.03 3.23 -3.00
C THR A 82 25.13 2.58 -4.39
N TRP A 83 24.00 2.18 -4.96
CA TRP A 83 23.89 1.53 -6.27
C TRP A 83 22.56 1.89 -6.93
N GLN A 84 22.56 2.01 -8.25
CA GLN A 84 21.33 2.35 -8.98
C GLN A 84 20.31 1.21 -8.86
N LEU A 85 19.10 1.54 -8.42
CA LEU A 85 17.97 0.61 -8.47
C LEU A 85 17.46 0.52 -9.91
N THR A 86 17.18 -0.70 -10.37
CA THR A 86 16.50 -0.91 -11.65
C THR A 86 15.03 -0.46 -11.55
N PRO A 87 14.37 -0.07 -12.66
CA PRO A 87 12.95 0.29 -12.64
C PRO A 87 12.09 -0.79 -11.99
N ARG A 88 12.36 -2.07 -12.29
CA ARG A 88 11.69 -3.21 -11.66
C ARG A 88 11.81 -3.23 -10.14
N MET A 89 12.99 -2.91 -9.59
CA MET A 89 13.19 -2.84 -8.14
C MET A 89 12.41 -1.69 -7.52
N VAL A 90 12.41 -0.52 -8.17
CA VAL A 90 11.64 0.65 -7.72
C VAL A 90 10.15 0.35 -7.71
N HIS A 91 9.62 -0.26 -8.77
CA HIS A 91 8.20 -0.63 -8.84
C HIS A 91 7.81 -1.66 -7.78
N ARG A 92 8.67 -2.67 -7.58
CA ARG A 92 8.46 -3.67 -6.53
C ARG A 92 8.41 -2.99 -5.15
N LEU A 93 9.39 -2.15 -4.83
CA LEU A 93 9.48 -1.44 -3.57
C LEU A 93 8.24 -0.58 -3.34
N ALA A 94 7.88 0.26 -4.32
CA ALA A 94 6.78 1.20 -4.19
C ALA A 94 5.44 0.53 -3.85
N VAL A 95 5.11 -0.56 -4.55
CA VAL A 95 3.85 -1.26 -4.34
C VAL A 95 3.89 -2.13 -3.08
N HIS A 96 5.05 -2.68 -2.71
CA HIS A 96 5.23 -3.37 -1.44
C HIS A 96 4.96 -2.43 -0.25
N GLU A 97 5.59 -1.25 -0.23
CA GLU A 97 5.37 -0.26 0.83
C GLU A 97 3.93 0.23 0.90
N LEU A 98 3.27 0.36 -0.26
CA LEU A 98 1.84 0.66 -0.29
C LEU A 98 1.00 -0.44 0.37
N GLY A 99 1.42 -1.70 0.27
CA GLY A 99 0.81 -2.82 0.98
C GLY A 99 0.87 -2.63 2.51
N HIS A 100 1.99 -2.14 3.05
CA HIS A 100 2.09 -1.78 4.46
C HIS A 100 1.14 -0.64 4.85
N VAL A 101 0.95 0.36 4.00
CA VAL A 101 -0.04 1.43 4.25
C VAL A 101 -1.46 0.87 4.32
N VAL A 102 -1.80 -0.04 3.41
CA VAL A 102 -3.09 -0.73 3.39
C VAL A 102 -3.28 -1.55 4.67
N ASP A 103 -2.25 -2.24 5.14
CA ASP A 103 -2.26 -2.93 6.43
C ASP A 103 -2.57 -1.93 7.57
N PHE A 104 -1.74 -0.90 7.76
CA PHE A 104 -1.92 0.06 8.85
C PHE A 104 -3.30 0.73 8.87
N ARG A 105 -3.87 1.01 7.69
CA ARG A 105 -5.15 1.71 7.58
C ARG A 105 -6.37 0.82 7.74
N LEU A 106 -6.31 -0.36 7.15
CA LEU A 106 -7.51 -1.16 6.91
C LEU A 106 -7.51 -2.46 7.71
N MET A 107 -6.40 -2.90 8.28
CA MET A 107 -6.38 -4.13 9.04
C MET A 107 -6.70 -3.89 10.51
N ASN A 108 -7.36 -4.87 11.11
CA ASN A 108 -7.58 -4.99 12.55
C ASN A 108 -7.41 -6.46 12.94
N GLU A 109 -7.49 -6.78 14.22
CA GLU A 109 -7.26 -8.15 14.72
C GLU A 109 -8.16 -9.19 14.02
N LYS A 110 -9.43 -8.86 13.80
CA LYS A 110 -10.38 -9.75 13.12
C LYS A 110 -9.98 -9.99 11.65
N ARG A 111 -9.63 -8.93 10.92
CA ARG A 111 -9.17 -9.01 9.52
C ARG A 111 -7.84 -9.76 9.41
N TRP A 112 -6.95 -9.57 10.37
CA TRP A 112 -5.69 -10.30 10.46
C TRP A 112 -5.91 -11.80 10.70
N ALA A 113 -6.84 -12.17 11.57
CA ALA A 113 -7.19 -13.58 11.80
C ALA A 113 -7.76 -14.24 10.53
N GLU A 114 -8.63 -13.53 9.80
CA GLU A 114 -9.20 -13.99 8.54
C GLU A 114 -8.12 -14.16 7.46
N TYR A 115 -7.29 -13.12 7.25
CA TYR A 115 -6.17 -13.17 6.31
C TYR A 115 -5.24 -14.35 6.58
N ARG A 116 -4.83 -14.55 7.85
CA ARG A 116 -3.96 -15.67 8.24
C ARG A 116 -4.56 -17.03 7.90
N LYS A 117 -5.87 -17.18 8.08
CA LYS A 117 -6.59 -18.41 7.73
C LYS A 117 -6.59 -18.65 6.22
N ILE A 118 -6.96 -17.64 5.43
CA ILE A 118 -6.98 -17.72 3.95
C ILE A 118 -5.58 -18.03 3.43
N ARG A 119 -4.57 -17.37 3.98
CA ARG A 119 -3.18 -17.48 3.52
C ARG A 119 -2.47 -18.75 3.98
N GLY A 120 -3.03 -19.46 4.96
CA GLY A 120 -2.43 -20.67 5.53
C GLY A 120 -1.26 -20.39 6.48
N LEU A 121 -1.25 -19.23 7.15
CA LEU A 121 -0.20 -18.83 8.10
C LEU A 121 -0.46 -19.46 9.48
N THR A 122 -0.54 -20.79 9.53
CA THR A 122 -0.99 -21.55 10.72
C THR A 122 0.14 -21.88 11.70
N ASP A 123 1.38 -21.98 11.23
CA ASP A 123 2.55 -22.17 12.10
C ASP A 123 2.91 -20.85 12.79
N THR A 124 2.47 -20.68 14.03
CA THR A 124 2.68 -19.47 14.84
C THR A 124 4.12 -19.28 15.30
N MET A 125 4.95 -20.33 15.24
CA MET A 125 6.37 -20.23 15.56
C MET A 125 7.15 -19.67 14.37
N LYS A 126 6.75 -20.03 13.15
CA LYS A 126 7.30 -19.51 11.90
C LYS A 126 6.75 -18.12 11.56
N TYR A 127 5.42 -17.99 11.55
CA TYR A 127 4.70 -16.80 11.10
C TYR A 127 4.34 -15.87 12.26
N ARG A 128 5.37 -15.20 12.79
CA ARG A 128 5.24 -14.19 13.85
C ARG A 128 5.97 -12.92 13.48
N ASP A 129 5.53 -11.78 14.02
CA ASP A 129 6.11 -10.47 13.72
C ASP A 129 7.60 -10.40 14.12
N THR A 130 7.99 -11.15 15.15
CA THR A 130 9.37 -11.28 15.63
C THR A 130 10.18 -12.36 14.91
N SER A 131 9.71 -12.86 13.77
CA SER A 131 10.47 -13.87 13.01
C SER A 131 11.85 -13.31 12.61
N PRO A 132 12.93 -14.10 12.81
CA PRO A 132 14.26 -13.69 12.35
C PRO A 132 14.34 -13.62 10.82
N TYR A 133 13.45 -14.34 10.13
CA TYR A 133 13.33 -14.30 8.68
C TYR A 133 12.27 -13.28 8.29
N HIS A 134 12.70 -12.16 7.71
CA HIS A 134 11.83 -11.06 7.29
C HIS A 134 10.64 -11.55 6.44
N LYS A 135 10.90 -12.39 5.44
CA LYS A 135 9.89 -13.01 4.55
C LYS A 135 8.81 -13.86 5.25
N ASP A 136 9.04 -14.27 6.51
CA ASP A 136 8.09 -15.08 7.29
C ASP A 136 7.25 -14.21 8.24
N ARG A 137 7.51 -12.90 8.33
CA ARG A 137 6.70 -11.98 9.13
C ARG A 137 5.36 -11.74 8.44
N PRO A 138 4.21 -11.88 9.14
CA PRO A 138 2.88 -11.73 8.54
C PRO A 138 2.65 -10.43 7.77
N ARG A 139 3.15 -9.30 8.26
CA ARG A 139 3.03 -7.99 7.60
C ARG A 139 3.79 -7.92 6.28
N GLU A 140 4.96 -8.55 6.21
CA GLU A 140 5.75 -8.62 4.96
C GLU A 140 5.09 -9.54 3.94
N VAL A 141 4.53 -10.67 4.40
CA VAL A 141 3.73 -11.55 3.53
C VAL A 141 2.50 -10.80 2.99
N PHE A 142 1.83 -10.01 3.82
CA PHE A 142 0.68 -9.21 3.40
C PHE A 142 1.07 -8.16 2.35
N ALA A 143 2.16 -7.42 2.57
CA ALA A 143 2.66 -6.43 1.62
C ALA A 143 3.10 -7.05 0.28
N GLU A 144 3.75 -8.21 0.31
CA GLU A 144 4.11 -8.98 -0.88
C GLU A 144 2.90 -9.53 -1.64
N ASP A 145 1.90 -10.05 -0.92
CA ASP A 145 0.65 -10.49 -1.52
C ASP A 145 -0.08 -9.32 -2.20
N PHE A 146 -0.15 -8.16 -1.53
CA PHE A 146 -0.72 -6.94 -2.10
C PHE A 146 0.00 -6.54 -3.39
N ARG A 147 1.34 -6.51 -3.37
CA ARG A 147 2.17 -6.21 -4.55
C ARG A 147 1.85 -7.11 -5.73
N LEU A 148 1.78 -8.41 -5.50
CA LEU A 148 1.59 -9.41 -6.55
C LEU A 148 0.15 -9.42 -7.10
N LEU A 149 -0.84 -9.10 -6.27
CA LEU A 149 -2.24 -9.07 -6.66
C LEU A 149 -2.64 -7.78 -7.38
N PHE A 150 -2.12 -6.64 -6.94
CA PHE A 150 -2.61 -5.33 -7.37
C PHE A 150 -1.60 -4.47 -8.12
N GLY A 151 -0.30 -4.78 -8.04
CA GLY A 151 0.74 -4.05 -8.77
C GLY A 151 0.68 -4.29 -10.28
N ALA A 152 1.12 -3.29 -11.05
CA ALA A 152 1.31 -3.40 -12.49
C ALA A 152 2.42 -4.42 -12.85
N GLU A 153 2.58 -4.72 -14.14
CA GLU A 153 3.46 -5.79 -14.64
C GLU A 153 4.86 -5.78 -14.01
N LEU A 154 5.54 -4.63 -13.98
CA LEU A 154 6.89 -4.53 -13.39
C LEU A 154 6.92 -4.83 -11.90
N ALA A 155 5.93 -4.37 -11.14
CA ALA A 155 5.82 -4.64 -9.71
C ALA A 155 5.49 -6.11 -9.43
N ALA A 156 4.66 -6.74 -10.27
CA ALA A 156 4.22 -8.12 -10.11
C ALA A 156 5.18 -9.18 -10.72
N LYS A 157 6.25 -8.75 -11.40
CA LYS A 157 7.15 -9.64 -12.14
C LYS A 157 8.00 -10.56 -11.25
N ASN A 158 8.42 -10.06 -10.08
CA ASN A 158 9.19 -10.85 -9.14
C ASN A 158 8.28 -11.80 -8.36
N PRO A 159 8.68 -13.06 -8.13
CA PRO A 159 7.93 -13.98 -7.29
C PRO A 159 7.82 -13.46 -5.86
N HIS A 160 6.95 -14.09 -5.09
CA HIS A 160 6.80 -13.84 -3.66
C HIS A 160 8.12 -14.14 -2.93
N GLU A 161 8.56 -13.27 -2.02
CA GLU A 161 9.82 -13.50 -1.26
C GLU A 161 9.83 -14.79 -0.45
N ASN A 162 8.67 -15.16 0.09
CA ASN A 162 8.47 -16.45 0.72
C ASN A 162 8.14 -17.54 -0.31
N PHE A 163 9.18 -18.19 -0.85
CA PHE A 163 9.04 -19.28 -1.82
C PHE A 163 8.29 -20.51 -1.29
N GLY A 164 8.10 -20.63 0.03
CA GLY A 164 7.30 -21.71 0.64
C GLY A 164 5.79 -21.45 0.60
N LEU A 165 5.36 -20.30 0.10
CA LEU A 165 3.96 -19.94 -0.04
C LEU A 165 3.53 -20.03 -1.51
N ALA A 166 2.30 -20.50 -1.74
CA ALA A 166 1.68 -20.44 -3.06
C ALA A 166 1.61 -19.00 -3.58
N ASN A 167 1.61 -18.82 -4.90
CA ASN A 167 1.42 -17.51 -5.51
C ASN A 167 0.07 -16.95 -5.05
N PRO A 168 -0.03 -15.69 -4.59
CA PRO A 168 -1.29 -15.14 -4.09
C PRO A 168 -2.42 -15.15 -5.13
N LYS A 169 -2.10 -15.16 -6.43
CA LYS A 169 -3.09 -15.31 -7.51
C LYS A 169 -3.76 -16.69 -7.54
N GLU A 170 -3.13 -17.68 -6.93
CA GLU A 170 -3.58 -19.07 -6.87
C GLU A 170 -4.26 -19.42 -5.53
N VAL A 171 -4.30 -18.48 -4.57
CA VAL A 171 -4.95 -18.67 -3.27
C VAL A 171 -6.42 -18.26 -3.35
N PRO A 172 -7.38 -19.22 -3.26
CA PRO A 172 -8.80 -18.89 -3.38
C PRO A 172 -9.27 -17.89 -2.33
N GLY A 173 -10.01 -16.87 -2.76
CA GLY A 173 -10.58 -15.83 -1.88
C GLY A 173 -9.59 -14.78 -1.37
N LEU A 174 -8.29 -14.90 -1.64
CA LEU A 174 -7.30 -13.93 -1.15
C LEU A 174 -7.50 -12.54 -1.78
N LYS A 175 -7.67 -12.47 -3.10
CA LYS A 175 -7.93 -11.20 -3.79
C LYS A 175 -9.23 -10.55 -3.31
N ASP A 176 -10.28 -11.35 -3.13
CA ASP A 176 -11.59 -10.88 -2.66
C ASP A 176 -11.51 -10.35 -1.23
N PHE A 177 -10.71 -11.02 -0.37
CA PHE A 177 -10.42 -10.52 0.97
C PHE A 177 -9.81 -9.12 0.92
N PHE A 178 -8.79 -8.88 0.11
CA PHE A 178 -8.21 -7.54 -0.03
C PHE A 178 -9.24 -6.52 -0.52
N LEU A 179 -10.04 -6.86 -1.54
CA LEU A 179 -11.08 -5.97 -2.05
C LEU A 179 -12.17 -5.67 -1.01
N SER A 180 -12.45 -6.61 -0.10
CA SER A 180 -13.40 -6.42 1.01
C SER A 180 -12.92 -5.45 2.11
N LEU A 181 -11.63 -5.07 2.09
CA LEU A 181 -11.08 -4.12 3.05
C LEU A 181 -11.67 -2.72 2.87
N VAL A 182 -12.09 -2.39 1.65
CA VAL A 182 -12.76 -1.12 1.32
C VAL A 182 -14.27 -1.32 1.21
N PRO A 183 -15.08 -0.28 1.51
CA PRO A 183 -16.52 -0.34 1.30
C PRO A 183 -16.87 -0.60 -0.17
N ASN A 184 -17.78 -1.55 -0.41
CA ASN A 184 -18.43 -1.70 -1.72
C ASN A 184 -19.32 -0.47 -1.95
N ILE A 185 -19.04 0.30 -3.00
CA ILE A 185 -20.02 1.24 -3.53
C ILE A 185 -21.08 0.38 -4.22
N ILE A 186 -22.09 -0.05 -3.46
CA ILE A 186 -23.38 -0.39 -4.08
C ILE A 186 -23.88 0.94 -4.62
N THR A 187 -23.84 1.10 -5.94
CA THR A 187 -24.47 2.23 -6.62
C THR A 187 -25.94 2.26 -6.23
N LEU A 188 -26.28 3.19 -5.33
CA LEU A 188 -27.65 3.64 -5.09
C LEU A 188 -28.14 4.32 -6.37
N SER A 189 -28.57 3.54 -7.35
CA SER A 189 -29.18 4.06 -8.57
C SER A 189 -30.37 3.24 -9.03
N ASP A 190 -31.19 2.73 -8.12
CA ASP A 190 -32.41 1.98 -8.50
C ASP A 190 -33.68 2.27 -7.65
N GLU A 191 -33.68 3.29 -6.78
CA GLU A 191 -34.88 3.63 -5.98
C GLU A 191 -35.40 5.06 -6.17
N THR A 192 -35.51 5.55 -7.41
CA THR A 192 -36.31 6.79 -7.65
C THR A 192 -37.31 6.69 -8.80
N THR A 193 -37.53 5.51 -9.36
CA THR A 193 -38.54 5.34 -10.42
C THR A 193 -39.55 4.28 -10.02
N ARG A 194 -40.37 4.56 -8.99
CA ARG A 194 -41.70 3.95 -8.83
C ARG A 194 -42.54 4.69 -7.78
N ALA A 195 -43.79 4.90 -8.19
CA ALA A 195 -44.96 5.36 -7.42
C ALA A 195 -45.08 6.86 -7.14
N ASN A 196 -45.65 7.57 -8.12
CA ASN A 196 -46.56 8.69 -7.83
C ASN A 196 -47.95 8.28 -8.34
N PRO A 197 -48.86 7.75 -7.50
CA PRO A 197 -50.25 7.57 -7.86
C PRO A 197 -51.05 8.83 -7.49
N GLU A 198 -51.68 9.40 -8.52
CA GLU A 198 -52.93 10.19 -8.52
C GLU A 198 -53.17 11.27 -7.45
N GLN A 199 -53.51 12.48 -7.90
CA GLN A 199 -54.80 13.08 -7.52
C GLN A 199 -55.22 14.20 -8.48
N SER A 200 -56.42 14.01 -9.01
CA SER A 200 -57.19 14.91 -9.87
C SER A 200 -57.87 16.01 -9.05
N ASP A 201 -57.82 17.23 -9.56
CA ASP A 201 -58.50 18.40 -8.98
C ASP A 201 -60.03 18.34 -9.15
N PRO A 202 -60.83 18.74 -8.15
CA PRO A 202 -62.26 18.95 -8.32
C PRO A 202 -62.60 20.40 -8.73
N VAL A 203 -63.45 20.47 -9.75
CA VAL A 203 -64.39 21.53 -10.17
C VAL A 203 -64.64 22.66 -9.14
N GLN A 204 -64.29 23.89 -9.51
CA GLN A 204 -64.77 25.10 -8.84
C GLN A 204 -66.16 25.50 -9.35
N GLY A 205 -67.15 25.44 -8.46
CA GLY A 205 -68.50 25.96 -8.65
C GLY A 205 -68.66 27.40 -8.17
N LYS A 206 -69.07 28.26 -9.12
CA LYS A 206 -69.90 29.49 -9.02
C LYS A 206 -70.17 30.08 -7.63
N THR A 207 -69.78 31.35 -7.45
CA THR A 207 -70.45 32.31 -6.56
C THR A 207 -70.97 33.51 -7.37
N ARG A 208 -72.17 33.96 -6.98
CA ARG A 208 -73.02 35.04 -7.52
C ARG A 208 -72.28 36.36 -7.80
N LEU A 209 -72.51 36.96 -8.97
CA LEU A 209 -73.51 38.02 -9.23
C LEU A 209 -73.75 38.11 -10.75
#